data_AF-A0A2D5RXI7-F1
#
_entry.id   AF-A0A2D5RXI7-F1
#
_cell.length_a   1.000
_cell.length_b   1.000
_cell.length_c   1.000
_cell.angle_alpha   90.00
_cell.angle_beta   90.00
_cell.angle_gamma   90.00
#
_symmetry.space_group_name_H-M   'P 1'
#
loop_
_entity.id
_entity.type
_entity.pdbx_description
1 polymer ?
#
loop_
_entity_poly.entity_id
_entity_poly.type
_entity_poly.pdbx_seq_one_letter_code
_entity_poly.pdbx_strand_id
1 'polypeptide(L)'
;MDTIIAWRANLPSEAWPEYYIWLFVLTNLLWFALWCFSKHASHIRYQQLKHSLNLELERRRKVYELKVCQYEDYCHELEAFHLRHQNDYRNVFLPLFTEFNNRYQAAEAAEDTAAASLATLWFSGEIQQVSDTNNTELKALDKQTAALTLSAADDVVEILLEIQQLYQALLVVSAEQMNKLVAITLSKDYQAVKFMGEELQQVGNQLQLISQRLMQAIRQDLLSF
;
A
#
# COMPACT_ATOMS: atom_id res chain seq x y z
N MET A 1 52.10 70.62 -36.10
CA MET A 1 50.69 70.29 -36.37
C MET A 1 50.45 69.84 -37.81
N ASP A 2 51.50 69.64 -38.62
CA ASP A 2 51.36 69.43 -40.07
C ASP A 2 51.61 67.99 -40.55
N THR A 3 51.93 67.06 -39.66
CA THR A 3 52.17 65.65 -40.01
C THR A 3 50.93 64.76 -39.88
N ILE A 4 49.86 65.23 -39.26
CA ILE A 4 48.60 64.48 -39.09
C ILE A 4 47.68 64.65 -40.31
N ILE A 5 47.86 65.71 -41.10
CA ILE A 5 47.02 66.02 -42.26
C ILE A 5 47.47 65.22 -43.50
N ALA A 6 48.75 64.88 -43.62
CA ALA A 6 49.31 64.17 -44.78
C ALA A 6 48.89 62.69 -44.87
N TRP A 7 48.50 62.06 -43.77
CA TRP A 7 48.06 60.65 -43.78
C TRP A 7 46.62 60.47 -44.29
N ARG A 8 45.83 61.57 -44.34
CA ARG A 8 44.45 61.56 -44.84
C ARG A 8 44.36 61.69 -46.36
N ALA A 9 45.47 61.98 -47.04
CA ALA A 9 45.52 62.26 -48.48
C ALA A 9 45.82 61.05 -49.37
N ASN A 10 46.09 59.87 -48.79
CA ASN A 10 46.34 58.61 -49.53
C ASN A 10 45.24 57.56 -49.33
N LEU A 11 44.03 57.98 -48.96
CA LEU A 11 42.85 57.11 -49.00
C LEU A 11 42.20 57.26 -50.38
N PRO A 12 42.20 56.22 -51.24
CA PRO A 12 41.56 56.29 -52.55
C PRO A 12 40.09 56.66 -52.37
N SER A 13 39.71 57.81 -52.92
CA SER A 13 38.44 58.50 -52.67
C SER A 13 37.35 58.14 -53.67
N GLU A 14 37.17 56.85 -54.00
CA GLU A 14 36.14 56.44 -54.97
C GLU A 14 35.76 54.94 -54.89
N ALA A 15 35.52 54.41 -53.68
CA ALA A 15 34.90 53.08 -53.50
C ALA A 15 34.23 52.87 -52.12
N TRP A 16 34.00 53.94 -51.36
CA TRP A 16 33.53 53.86 -49.98
C TRP A 16 32.05 53.46 -49.82
N PRO A 17 31.10 53.83 -50.71
CA PRO A 17 29.69 53.46 -50.53
C PRO A 17 29.47 51.94 -50.64
N GLU A 18 30.07 51.30 -51.64
CA GLU A 18 29.77 49.90 -51.98
C GLU A 18 30.32 48.91 -50.96
N TYR A 19 31.51 49.15 -50.40
CA TYR A 19 32.09 48.28 -49.37
C TYR A 19 31.25 48.26 -48.09
N TYR A 20 30.77 49.42 -47.61
CA TYR A 20 29.90 49.47 -46.44
C TYR A 20 28.54 48.82 -46.69
N ILE A 21 28.00 48.92 -47.92
CA ILE A 21 26.76 48.22 -48.30
C ILE A 21 26.98 46.70 -48.21
N TRP A 22 28.06 46.18 -48.77
CA TRP A 22 28.36 44.74 -48.71
C TRP A 22 28.62 44.26 -47.27
N LEU A 23 29.35 45.03 -46.46
CA LEU A 23 29.58 44.72 -45.05
C LEU A 23 28.25 44.70 -44.26
N PHE A 24 27.37 45.68 -44.51
CA PHE A 24 26.06 45.77 -43.87
C PHE A 24 25.16 44.60 -44.27
N VAL A 25 25.14 44.23 -45.56
CA VAL A 25 24.37 43.08 -46.06
C VAL A 25 24.90 41.77 -45.46
N LEU A 26 26.22 41.55 -45.46
CA LEU A 26 26.84 40.37 -44.85
C LEU A 26 26.52 40.29 -43.36
N THR A 27 26.66 41.40 -42.63
CA THR A 27 26.39 41.45 -41.19
C THR A 27 24.93 41.14 -40.89
N ASN A 28 23.99 41.71 -41.65
CA ASN A 28 22.56 41.42 -41.48
C ASN A 28 22.21 39.98 -41.85
N LEU A 29 22.83 39.42 -42.90
CA LEU A 29 22.62 38.03 -43.30
C LEU A 29 23.15 37.06 -42.22
N LEU A 30 24.29 37.39 -41.60
CA LEU A 30 24.86 36.62 -40.49
C LEU A 30 23.97 36.71 -39.24
N TRP A 31 23.45 37.89 -38.91
CA TRP A 31 22.45 38.05 -37.85
C TRP A 31 21.16 37.26 -38.13
N PHE A 32 20.67 37.28 -39.36
CA PHE A 32 19.48 36.52 -39.76
C PHE A 32 19.72 35.00 -39.67
N ALA A 33 20.89 34.53 -40.11
CA ALA A 33 21.29 33.13 -39.99
C ALA A 33 21.40 32.69 -38.51
N LEU A 34 22.04 33.52 -37.66
CA LEU A 34 22.11 33.28 -36.21
C LEU A 34 20.74 33.27 -35.57
N TRP A 35 19.86 34.20 -35.97
CA TRP A 35 18.49 34.25 -35.47
C TRP A 35 17.71 32.99 -35.85
N CYS A 36 17.76 32.57 -37.12
CA CYS A 36 17.15 31.33 -37.60
C CYS A 36 17.70 30.10 -36.89
N PHE A 37 19.03 30.00 -36.72
CA PHE A 37 19.66 28.89 -36.01
C PHE A 37 19.27 28.87 -34.53
N SER A 38 19.26 30.03 -33.86
CA SER A 38 18.85 30.14 -32.46
C SER A 38 17.38 29.78 -32.25
N LYS A 39 16.50 30.20 -33.18
CA LYS A 39 15.07 29.88 -33.15
C LYS A 39 14.83 28.40 -33.38
N HIS A 40 15.55 27.79 -34.32
CA HIS A 40 15.47 26.36 -34.60
C HIS A 40 15.97 25.53 -33.40
N ALA A 41 17.14 25.89 -32.85
CA ALA A 41 17.69 25.25 -31.65
C ALA A 41 16.74 25.38 -30.44
N SER A 42 16.11 26.54 -30.26
CA SER A 42 15.13 26.75 -29.18
C SER A 42 13.86 25.93 -29.37
N HIS A 43 13.36 25.81 -30.60
CA HIS A 43 12.21 24.95 -30.91
C HIS A 43 12.48 23.48 -30.61
N ILE A 44 13.67 22.97 -30.97
CA ILE A 44 14.07 21.59 -30.67
C ILE A 44 14.14 21.38 -29.15
N ARG A 45 14.78 22.29 -28.41
CA ARG A 45 14.86 22.22 -26.94
C ARG A 45 13.48 22.25 -26.30
N TYR A 46 12.58 23.10 -26.77
CA TYR A 46 11.21 23.17 -26.27
C TYR A 46 10.44 21.88 -26.54
N GLN A 47 10.57 21.29 -27.73
CA GLN A 47 9.93 20.02 -28.07
C GLN A 47 10.48 18.87 -27.22
N GLN A 48 11.80 18.80 -27.02
CA GLN A 48 12.43 17.81 -26.15
C GLN A 48 11.97 17.96 -24.70
N LEU A 49 11.94 19.20 -24.18
CA LEU A 49 11.47 19.48 -22.83
C LEU A 49 10.00 19.08 -22.67
N LYS A 50 9.13 19.50 -23.61
CA LYS A 50 7.72 19.13 -23.62
C LYS A 50 7.53 17.61 -23.67
N HIS A 51 8.30 16.91 -24.50
CA HIS A 51 8.23 15.46 -24.60
C HIS A 51 8.69 14.79 -23.30
N SER A 52 9.81 15.25 -22.70
CA SER A 52 10.31 14.72 -21.43
C SER A 52 9.32 14.94 -20.27
N LEU A 53 8.72 16.13 -20.18
CA LEU A 53 7.70 16.44 -19.19
C LEU A 53 6.44 15.58 -19.39
N ASN A 54 6.01 15.39 -20.63
CA ASN A 54 4.88 14.50 -20.92
C ASN A 54 5.17 13.05 -20.53
N LEU A 55 6.36 12.53 -20.83
CA LEU A 55 6.76 11.18 -20.43
C LEU A 55 6.85 11.04 -18.91
N GLU A 56 7.33 12.06 -18.21
CA GLU A 56 7.37 12.06 -16.74
C GLU A 56 5.97 12.09 -16.14
N LEU A 57 5.07 12.93 -16.67
CA LEU A 57 3.66 12.96 -16.27
C LEU A 57 2.96 11.63 -16.52
N GLU A 58 3.18 11.00 -17.68
CA GLU A 58 2.65 9.67 -17.98
C GLU A 58 3.19 8.60 -17.02
N ARG A 59 4.48 8.67 -16.69
CA ARG A 59 5.09 7.74 -15.72
C ARG A 59 4.49 7.92 -14.33
N ARG A 60 4.38 9.15 -13.82
CA ARG A 60 3.78 9.45 -12.51
C ARG A 60 2.32 9.01 -12.47
N ARG A 61 1.56 9.27 -13.54
CA ARG A 61 0.18 8.81 -13.67
C ARG A 61 0.07 7.28 -13.58
N LYS A 62 0.92 6.53 -14.31
CA LYS A 62 0.92 5.07 -14.24
C LYS A 62 1.28 4.53 -12.86
N VAL A 63 2.25 5.16 -12.18
CA VAL A 63 2.63 4.78 -10.81
C VAL A 63 1.47 5.05 -9.85
N TYR A 64 0.81 6.19 -9.97
CA TYR A 64 -0.37 6.52 -9.18
C TYR A 64 -1.51 5.52 -9.42
N GLU A 65 -1.87 5.24 -10.67
CA GLU A 65 -2.91 4.26 -11.02
C GLU A 65 -2.59 2.87 -10.43
N LEU A 66 -1.34 2.43 -10.53
CA LEU A 66 -0.90 1.15 -9.97
C LEU A 66 -0.97 1.12 -8.44
N LYS A 67 -0.55 2.19 -7.76
CA LYS A 67 -0.67 2.31 -6.30
C LYS A 67 -2.13 2.27 -5.85
N VAL A 68 -3.01 3.02 -6.52
CA VAL A 68 -4.45 3.04 -6.20
C VAL A 68 -5.03 1.63 -6.29
N CYS A 69 -4.77 0.90 -7.38
CA CYS A 69 -5.24 -0.48 -7.51
C CYS A 69 -4.71 -1.38 -6.39
N GLN A 70 -3.42 -1.29 -6.06
CA GLN A 70 -2.84 -2.10 -4.99
C GLN A 70 -3.45 -1.78 -3.61
N TYR A 71 -3.72 -0.51 -3.32
CA TYR A 71 -4.37 -0.11 -2.08
C TYR A 71 -5.84 -0.54 -2.02
N GLU A 72 -6.57 -0.42 -3.14
CA GLU A 72 -7.96 -0.87 -3.23
C GLU A 72 -8.07 -2.38 -3.01
N ASP A 73 -7.21 -3.15 -3.69
CA ASP A 73 -7.15 -4.61 -3.53
C ASP A 73 -6.89 -5.00 -2.07
N TYR A 74 -5.91 -4.37 -1.43
CA TYR A 74 -5.59 -4.66 -0.02
C TYR A 74 -6.72 -4.27 0.93
N CYS A 75 -7.33 -3.09 0.76
CA CYS A 75 -8.44 -2.66 1.59
C CYS A 75 -9.64 -3.61 1.46
N HIS A 76 -9.91 -4.10 0.24
CA HIS A 76 -10.98 -5.06 0.01
C HIS A 76 -10.73 -6.39 0.75
N GLU A 77 -9.49 -6.87 0.70
CA GLU A 77 -9.09 -8.13 1.35
C GLU A 77 -9.04 -8.00 2.87
N LEU A 78 -8.59 -6.85 3.38
CA LEU A 78 -8.65 -6.50 4.80
C LEU A 78 -10.10 -6.46 5.31
N GLU A 79 -11.01 -5.85 4.56
CA GLU A 79 -12.43 -5.80 4.91
C GLU A 79 -13.07 -7.19 4.83
N ALA A 80 -12.75 -7.97 3.80
CA ALA A 80 -13.23 -9.34 3.66
C ALA A 80 -12.76 -10.22 4.82
N PHE A 81 -11.49 -10.10 5.23
CA PHE A 81 -10.93 -10.77 6.39
C PHE A 81 -11.69 -10.36 7.67
N HIS A 82 -11.87 -9.05 7.89
CA HIS A 82 -12.61 -8.55 9.05
C HIS A 82 -14.06 -9.07 9.12
N LEU A 83 -14.80 -9.02 8.01
CA LEU A 83 -16.20 -9.44 7.96
C LEU A 83 -16.41 -10.94 8.17
N ARG A 84 -15.47 -11.77 7.71
CA ARG A 84 -15.46 -13.22 7.98
C ARG A 84 -15.30 -13.45 9.49
N HIS A 85 -14.23 -12.91 10.06
CA HIS A 85 -13.89 -13.15 11.47
C HIS A 85 -14.83 -12.46 12.47
N GLN A 86 -15.58 -11.43 12.07
CA GLN A 86 -16.62 -10.84 12.92
C GLN A 86 -17.75 -11.83 13.25
N ASN A 87 -18.05 -12.75 12.33
CA ASN A 87 -19.17 -13.69 12.47
C ASN A 87 -18.75 -15.13 12.82
N ASP A 88 -17.46 -15.44 12.81
CA ASP A 88 -16.95 -16.78 13.08
C ASP A 88 -17.42 -17.34 14.42
N TYR A 89 -17.51 -16.50 15.46
CA TYR A 89 -18.04 -16.93 16.75
C TYR A 89 -19.44 -17.54 16.64
N ARG A 90 -20.32 -16.90 15.87
CA ARG A 90 -21.71 -17.34 15.72
C ARG A 90 -21.87 -18.48 14.72
N ASN A 91 -21.14 -18.44 13.61
CA ASN A 91 -21.36 -19.33 12.47
C ASN A 91 -20.47 -20.58 12.50
N VAL A 92 -19.31 -20.50 13.14
CA VAL A 92 -18.32 -21.58 13.20
C VAL A 92 -18.24 -22.13 14.62
N PHE A 93 -17.96 -21.28 15.60
CA PHE A 93 -17.67 -21.76 16.96
C PHE A 93 -18.91 -22.21 17.74
N LEU A 94 -20.01 -21.46 17.70
CA LEU A 94 -21.21 -21.81 18.46
C LEU A 94 -21.80 -23.19 18.04
N PRO A 95 -21.87 -23.55 16.75
CA PRO A 95 -22.25 -24.90 16.33
C PRO A 95 -21.28 -25.98 16.82
N LEU A 96 -19.97 -25.78 16.68
CA LEU A 96 -18.95 -26.73 17.15
C LEU A 96 -19.06 -26.96 18.65
N PHE A 97 -19.26 -25.89 19.42
CA PHE A 97 -19.43 -25.95 20.86
C PHE A 97 -20.72 -26.67 21.26
N THR A 98 -21.82 -26.39 20.58
CA THR A 98 -23.11 -27.04 20.84
C THR A 98 -23.02 -28.55 20.59
N GLU A 99 -22.39 -28.95 19.49
CA GLU A 99 -22.19 -30.36 19.15
C GLU A 99 -21.25 -31.04 20.16
N PHE A 100 -20.16 -30.39 20.55
CA PHE A 100 -19.27 -30.89 21.61
C PHE A 100 -20.04 -31.11 22.91
N ASN A 101 -20.79 -30.11 23.38
CA ASN A 101 -21.54 -30.19 24.63
C ASN A 101 -22.59 -31.30 24.58
N ASN A 102 -23.28 -31.49 23.44
CA ASN A 102 -24.25 -32.58 23.28
C ASN A 102 -23.58 -33.96 23.38
N ARG A 103 -22.46 -34.17 22.66
CA ARG A 103 -21.71 -35.44 22.70
C ARG A 103 -21.14 -35.71 24.09
N TYR A 104 -20.59 -34.68 24.73
CA TYR A 104 -19.97 -34.78 26.03
C TYR A 104 -21.00 -35.09 27.13
N GLN A 105 -22.12 -34.37 27.16
CA GLN A 105 -23.20 -34.63 28.14
C GLN A 105 -23.86 -35.99 27.94
N ALA A 106 -24.03 -36.45 26.69
CA ALA A 106 -24.56 -37.79 26.42
C ALA A 106 -23.61 -38.88 26.93
N ALA A 107 -22.30 -38.68 26.78
CA ALA A 107 -21.28 -39.59 27.30
C ALA A 107 -21.24 -39.61 28.83
N GLU A 108 -21.32 -38.44 29.49
CA GLU A 108 -21.43 -38.35 30.95
C GLU A 108 -22.69 -39.04 31.49
N ALA A 109 -23.85 -38.82 30.85
CA ALA A 109 -25.10 -39.44 31.27
C ALA A 109 -25.08 -40.97 31.14
N ALA A 110 -24.26 -41.50 30.23
CA ALA A 110 -24.04 -42.93 30.05
C ALA A 110 -22.86 -43.48 30.88
N GLU A 111 -22.18 -42.64 31.67
CA GLU A 111 -20.94 -42.95 32.40
C GLU A 111 -19.82 -43.50 31.49
N ASP A 112 -19.84 -43.16 30.19
CA ASP A 112 -18.88 -43.63 29.19
C ASP A 112 -17.71 -42.65 29.04
N THR A 113 -16.66 -42.92 29.82
CA THR A 113 -15.42 -42.13 29.79
C THR A 113 -14.70 -42.16 28.45
N ALA A 114 -14.83 -43.23 27.65
CA ALA A 114 -14.20 -43.33 26.34
C ALA A 114 -14.92 -42.42 25.34
N ALA A 115 -16.25 -42.40 25.36
CA ALA A 115 -17.06 -41.50 24.54
C ALA A 115 -16.81 -40.03 24.90
N ALA A 116 -16.64 -39.70 26.18
CA ALA A 116 -16.31 -38.34 26.61
C ALA A 116 -14.91 -37.88 26.11
N SER A 117 -13.93 -38.79 26.13
CA SER A 117 -12.60 -38.53 25.58
C SER A 117 -12.64 -38.35 24.06
N LEU A 118 -13.44 -39.14 23.34
CA LEU A 118 -13.62 -39.00 21.89
C LEU A 118 -14.29 -37.67 21.51
N ALA A 119 -15.29 -37.23 22.28
CA ALA A 119 -15.92 -35.92 22.08
C ALA A 119 -14.92 -34.77 22.23
N THR A 120 -14.03 -34.88 23.21
CA THR A 120 -12.95 -33.90 23.45
C THR A 120 -11.93 -33.89 22.31
N LEU A 121 -11.44 -35.06 21.88
CA LEU A 121 -10.51 -35.18 20.77
C LEU A 121 -11.10 -34.66 19.45
N TRP A 122 -12.37 -34.95 19.19
CA TRP A 122 -13.07 -34.41 18.03
C TRP A 122 -13.11 -32.88 18.05
N PHE A 123 -13.53 -32.28 19.18
CA PHE A 123 -13.61 -30.83 19.28
C PHE A 123 -12.25 -30.14 19.10
N SER A 124 -11.20 -30.67 19.73
CA SER A 124 -9.83 -30.16 19.52
C SER A 124 -9.38 -30.26 18.06
N GLY A 125 -9.77 -31.33 17.36
CA GLY A 125 -9.49 -31.49 15.92
C GLY A 125 -10.17 -30.42 15.06
N GLU A 126 -11.44 -30.14 15.32
CA GLU A 126 -12.19 -29.10 14.59
C GLU A 126 -11.63 -27.69 14.86
N ILE A 127 -11.27 -27.38 16.10
CA ILE A 127 -10.62 -26.10 16.46
C ILE A 127 -9.28 -25.95 15.72
N GLN A 128 -8.48 -27.01 15.63
CA GLN A 128 -7.22 -26.97 14.87
C GLN A 128 -7.48 -26.69 13.39
N GLN A 129 -8.48 -27.33 12.79
CA GLN A 129 -8.83 -27.11 11.38
C GLN A 129 -9.26 -25.66 11.12
N VAL A 130 -10.04 -25.06 12.03
CA VAL A 130 -10.41 -23.64 11.95
C VAL A 130 -9.17 -22.76 12.06
N SER A 131 -8.26 -23.06 12.99
CA SER A 131 -7.00 -22.33 13.15
C SER A 131 -6.12 -22.41 11.89
N ASP A 132 -6.02 -23.58 11.25
CA ASP A 132 -5.22 -23.77 10.04
C ASP A 132 -5.81 -23.01 8.84
N THR A 133 -7.14 -22.97 8.76
CA THR A 133 -7.86 -22.18 7.75
C THR A 133 -7.57 -20.69 7.95
N ASN A 134 -7.71 -20.18 9.17
CA ASN A 134 -7.45 -18.77 9.49
C ASN A 134 -5.98 -18.39 9.23
N ASN A 135 -5.03 -19.28 9.53
CA ASN A 135 -3.61 -19.08 9.23
C ASN A 135 -3.34 -19.01 7.71
N THR A 136 -4.09 -19.74 6.90
CA THR A 136 -3.96 -19.69 5.44
C THR A 136 -4.45 -18.36 4.88
N GLU A 137 -5.58 -17.87 5.40
CA GLU A 137 -6.11 -16.54 5.03
C GLU A 137 -5.18 -15.42 5.47
N LEU A 138 -4.64 -15.49 6.69
CA LEU A 138 -3.66 -14.54 7.17
C LEU A 138 -2.40 -14.49 6.27
N LYS A 139 -1.91 -15.64 5.80
CA LYS A 139 -0.78 -15.68 4.84
C LYS A 139 -1.10 -15.00 3.51
N ALA A 140 -2.36 -14.99 3.09
CA ALA A 140 -2.77 -14.25 1.90
C ALA A 140 -2.66 -12.74 2.15
N LEU A 141 -3.11 -12.28 3.32
CA LEU A 141 -2.95 -10.89 3.76
C LEU A 141 -1.46 -10.51 3.89
N ASP A 142 -0.63 -11.38 4.46
CA ASP A 142 0.83 -11.18 4.59
C ASP A 142 1.49 -10.97 3.23
N LYS A 143 1.09 -11.78 2.24
CA LYS A 143 1.63 -11.67 0.88
C LYS A 143 1.27 -10.33 0.22
N GLN A 144 0.04 -9.85 0.41
CA GLN A 144 -0.39 -8.56 -0.13
C GLN A 144 0.28 -7.40 0.60
N THR A 145 0.40 -7.51 1.92
CA THR A 145 1.17 -6.57 2.77
C THR A 145 2.59 -6.43 2.24
N ALA A 146 3.30 -7.54 2.03
CA ALA A 146 4.65 -7.54 1.48
C ALA A 146 4.74 -6.89 0.09
N ALA A 147 3.74 -7.11 -0.78
CA ALA A 147 3.71 -6.48 -2.09
C ALA A 147 3.57 -4.94 -1.99
N LEU A 148 2.75 -4.45 -1.06
CA LEU A 148 2.56 -3.02 -0.80
C LEU A 148 3.78 -2.37 -0.17
N THR A 149 4.54 -3.06 0.68
CA THR A 149 5.74 -2.49 1.30
C THR A 149 6.82 -2.06 0.31
N LEU A 150 6.76 -2.51 -0.95
CA LEU A 150 7.70 -2.12 -1.99
C LEU A 150 7.40 -0.75 -2.62
N SER A 151 6.14 -0.30 -2.55
CA SER A 151 5.66 0.90 -3.23
C SER A 151 5.07 1.94 -2.27
N ALA A 152 4.63 1.54 -1.09
CA ALA A 152 4.01 2.39 -0.09
C ALA A 152 5.02 3.32 0.61
N ALA A 153 4.52 4.43 1.16
CA ALA A 153 5.30 5.31 2.03
C ALA A 153 5.56 4.66 3.40
N ASP A 154 6.62 5.10 4.09
CA ASP A 154 7.09 4.49 5.35
C ASP A 154 6.00 4.45 6.44
N ASP A 155 5.16 5.49 6.52
CA ASP A 155 4.03 5.59 7.45
C ASP A 155 2.94 4.55 7.16
N VAL A 156 2.62 4.33 5.89
CA VAL A 156 1.71 3.28 5.44
C VAL A 156 2.30 1.91 5.76
N VAL A 157 3.59 1.70 5.52
CA VAL A 157 4.29 0.44 5.83
C VAL A 157 4.25 0.11 7.32
N GLU A 158 4.46 1.10 8.19
CA GLU A 158 4.40 0.90 9.64
C GLU A 158 3.00 0.41 10.07
N ILE A 159 1.95 1.05 9.57
CA ILE A 159 0.56 0.69 9.90
C ILE A 159 0.21 -0.70 9.34
N LEU A 160 0.64 -1.02 8.12
CA LEU A 160 0.44 -2.32 7.49
C LEU A 160 1.05 -3.46 8.32
N LEU A 161 2.27 -3.26 8.83
CA LEU A 161 2.93 -4.22 9.71
C LEU A 161 2.27 -4.33 11.10
N GLU A 162 1.77 -3.22 11.65
CA GLU A 162 1.02 -3.22 12.91
C GLU A 162 -0.27 -4.04 12.80
N ILE A 163 -1.04 -3.87 11.70
CA ILE A 163 -2.24 -4.67 11.41
C ILE A 163 -1.90 -6.16 11.34
N GLN A 164 -0.83 -6.50 10.63
CA GLN A 164 -0.38 -7.88 10.48
C GLN A 164 -0.07 -8.53 11.84
N GLN A 165 0.66 -7.82 12.71
CA GLN A 165 1.00 -8.30 14.05
C GLN A 165 -0.25 -8.49 14.92
N LEU A 166 -1.21 -7.56 14.85
CA LEU A 166 -2.45 -7.66 15.62
C LEU A 166 -3.31 -8.86 15.19
N TYR A 167 -3.38 -9.15 13.90
CA TYR A 167 -4.10 -10.35 13.44
C TYR A 167 -3.40 -11.65 13.84
N GLN A 168 -2.07 -11.70 13.77
CA GLN A 168 -1.31 -12.85 14.29
C GLN A 168 -1.59 -13.07 15.78
N ALA A 169 -1.53 -12.00 16.57
CA ALA A 169 -1.82 -12.07 18.00
C ALA A 169 -3.27 -12.52 18.26
N LEU A 170 -4.24 -11.96 17.52
CA LEU A 170 -5.65 -12.32 17.64
C LEU A 170 -5.87 -13.82 17.38
N LEU A 171 -5.30 -14.36 16.31
CA LEU A 171 -5.49 -15.78 15.97
C LEU A 171 -4.85 -16.71 17.00
N VAL A 172 -3.66 -16.38 17.50
CA VAL A 172 -3.00 -17.14 18.57
C VAL A 172 -3.83 -17.14 19.84
N VAL A 173 -4.28 -15.96 20.29
CA VAL A 173 -5.13 -15.82 21.49
C VAL A 173 -6.43 -16.57 21.30
N SER A 174 -7.06 -16.45 20.13
CA SER A 174 -8.33 -17.13 19.80
C SER A 174 -8.18 -18.65 19.89
N ALA A 175 -7.15 -19.22 19.25
CA ALA A 175 -6.89 -20.67 19.29
C ALA A 175 -6.58 -21.17 20.72
N GLU A 176 -5.77 -20.42 21.48
CA GLU A 176 -5.48 -20.77 22.87
C GLU A 176 -6.74 -20.72 23.74
N GLN A 177 -7.55 -19.68 23.57
CA GLN A 177 -8.83 -19.52 24.25
C GLN A 177 -9.80 -20.67 23.91
N MET A 178 -9.89 -21.08 22.65
CA MET A 178 -10.74 -22.20 22.23
C MET A 178 -10.31 -23.54 22.82
N ASN A 179 -9.01 -23.78 22.97
CA ASN A 179 -8.52 -24.96 23.68
C ASN A 179 -8.87 -24.92 25.17
N LYS A 180 -8.84 -23.74 25.80
CA LYS A 180 -9.25 -23.55 27.20
C LYS A 180 -10.76 -23.70 27.41
N LEU A 181 -11.58 -23.46 26.40
CA LEU A 181 -13.05 -23.59 26.48
C LEU A 181 -13.48 -25.02 26.86
N VAL A 182 -12.74 -26.04 26.44
CA VAL A 182 -12.97 -27.43 26.88
C VAL A 182 -12.81 -27.53 28.40
N ALA A 183 -11.68 -27.06 28.93
CA ALA A 183 -11.40 -27.10 30.37
C ALA A 183 -12.42 -26.27 31.18
N ILE A 184 -12.87 -25.14 30.65
CA ILE A 184 -13.88 -24.27 31.26
C ILE A 184 -15.25 -24.94 31.29
N THR A 185 -15.62 -25.66 30.23
CA THR A 185 -16.88 -26.41 30.17
C THR A 185 -16.89 -27.54 31.20
N LEU A 186 -15.75 -28.20 31.39
CA LEU A 186 -15.55 -29.21 32.43
C LEU A 186 -15.63 -28.62 33.85
N SER A 187 -15.09 -27.40 34.05
CA SER A 187 -15.08 -26.74 35.36
C SER A 187 -16.35 -25.92 35.67
N LYS A 188 -17.26 -25.74 34.69
CA LYS A 188 -18.46 -24.88 34.78
C LYS A 188 -18.14 -23.42 35.13
N ASP A 189 -16.94 -22.95 34.78
CA ASP A 189 -16.49 -21.59 35.10
C ASP A 189 -16.94 -20.57 34.04
N TYR A 190 -18.20 -20.17 34.11
CA TYR A 190 -18.77 -19.20 33.17
C TYR A 190 -18.19 -17.78 33.30
N GLN A 191 -17.42 -17.46 34.35
CA GLN A 191 -16.72 -16.16 34.44
C GLN A 191 -15.51 -16.11 33.50
N ALA A 192 -14.79 -17.23 33.34
CA ALA A 192 -13.66 -17.33 32.42
C ALA A 192 -14.08 -17.06 30.95
N VAL A 193 -15.25 -17.56 30.54
CA VAL A 193 -15.81 -17.32 29.19
C VAL A 193 -16.06 -15.83 28.93
N LYS A 194 -16.55 -15.10 29.94
CA LYS A 194 -16.83 -13.67 29.81
C LYS A 194 -15.54 -12.86 29.62
N PHE A 195 -14.49 -13.17 30.39
CA PHE A 195 -13.20 -12.49 30.28
C PHE A 195 -12.55 -12.70 28.90
N MET A 196 -12.68 -13.91 28.34
CA MET A 196 -12.18 -14.23 26.99
C MET A 196 -12.90 -13.41 25.91
N GLY A 197 -14.21 -13.24 26.03
CA GLY A 197 -15.00 -12.39 25.14
C GLY A 197 -14.62 -10.90 25.21
N GLU A 198 -14.32 -10.39 26.41
CA GLU A 198 -13.87 -9.01 26.61
C GLU A 198 -12.49 -8.76 25.96
N GLU A 199 -11.56 -9.72 26.06
CA GLU A 199 -10.22 -9.64 25.46
C GLU A 199 -10.28 -9.62 23.93
N LEU A 200 -11.08 -10.51 23.31
CA LEU A 200 -11.30 -10.53 21.86
C LEU A 200 -11.97 -9.23 21.37
N GLN A 201 -12.92 -8.68 22.14
CA GLN A 201 -13.58 -7.43 21.78
C GLN A 201 -12.62 -6.24 21.84
N GLN A 202 -11.69 -6.20 22.80
CA GLN A 202 -10.67 -5.16 22.87
C GLN A 202 -9.76 -5.17 21.65
N VAL A 203 -9.28 -6.35 21.24
CA VAL A 203 -8.44 -6.49 20.04
C VAL A 203 -9.22 -6.11 18.77
N GLY A 204 -10.49 -6.49 18.67
CA GLY A 204 -11.36 -6.08 17.56
C GLY A 204 -11.51 -4.56 17.45
N ASN A 205 -11.68 -3.87 18.58
CA ASN A 205 -11.76 -2.40 18.60
C ASN A 205 -10.44 -1.73 18.20
N GLN A 206 -9.30 -2.30 18.62
CA GLN A 206 -7.97 -1.81 18.24
C GLN A 206 -7.74 -1.95 16.74
N LEU A 207 -8.07 -3.11 16.16
CA LEU A 207 -7.99 -3.35 14.72
C LEU A 207 -8.84 -2.36 13.92
N GLN A 208 -10.06 -2.06 14.38
CA GLN A 208 -10.92 -1.06 13.73
C GLN A 208 -10.28 0.33 13.74
N LEU A 209 -9.66 0.73 14.86
CA LEU A 209 -9.00 2.03 14.99
C LEU A 209 -7.78 2.15 14.09
N ILE A 210 -6.98 1.09 13.97
CA ILE A 210 -5.78 1.06 13.13
C ILE A 210 -6.15 0.99 11.64
N SER A 211 -7.21 0.26 11.28
CA SER A 211 -7.75 0.27 9.91
C SER A 211 -8.17 1.70 9.48
N GLN A 212 -8.75 2.49 10.38
CA GLN A 212 -9.07 3.89 10.10
C GLN A 212 -7.81 4.76 9.89
N ARG A 213 -6.74 4.50 10.66
CA ARG A 213 -5.44 5.16 10.47
C ARG A 213 -4.82 4.80 9.12
N LEU A 214 -4.89 3.52 8.72
CA LEU A 214 -4.40 3.07 7.42
C LEU A 214 -5.09 3.85 6.28
N MET A 215 -6.42 3.98 6.34
CA MET A 215 -7.17 4.74 5.33
C MET A 215 -6.77 6.21 5.24
N GLN A 216 -6.39 6.82 6.37
CA GLN A 216 -5.88 8.19 6.38
C GLN A 216 -4.48 8.28 5.78
N ALA A 217 -3.57 7.36 6.14
CA ALA A 217 -2.21 7.32 5.62
C ALA A 217 -2.19 7.05 4.11
N ILE A 218 -3.01 6.11 3.62
CA ILE A 218 -3.17 5.84 2.18
C ILE A 218 -3.60 7.10 1.42
N ARG A 219 -4.58 7.84 1.96
CA ARG A 219 -5.02 9.10 1.33
C ARG A 219 -3.90 10.14 1.28
N GLN A 220 -3.08 10.21 2.32
CA GLN A 220 -1.94 11.12 2.36
C GLN A 220 -0.84 10.71 1.37
N ASP A 221 -0.48 9.42 1.29
CA ASP A 221 0.49 8.91 0.32
C ASP A 221 0.02 9.19 -1.12
N LEU A 222 -1.25 8.95 -1.44
CA LEU A 222 -1.82 9.22 -2.75
C LEU A 222 -1.81 10.72 -3.12
N LEU A 223 -1.89 11.62 -2.14
CA LEU A 223 -1.82 13.07 -2.35
C LEU A 223 -0.39 13.60 -2.46
N SER A 224 0.61 12.82 -2.07
CA SER A 224 2.02 13.23 -2.03
C SER A 224 2.76 13.13 -3.39
N PHE A 225 2.06 12.77 -4.47
CA PHE A 225 2.61 12.51 -5.82
C PHE A 225 2.40 13.62 -6.85
#